data_AF-A0A2H3EJ68-F1
#
_entry.id   AF-A0A2H3EJ68-F1
#
_cell.length_a   1.000
_cell.length_b   1.000
_cell.length_c   1.000
_cell.angle_alpha   90.00
_cell.angle_beta   90.00
_cell.angle_gamma   90.00
#
_symmetry.space_group_name_H-M   'P 1'
#
loop_
_entity.id
_entity.type
_entity.pdbx_description
1 polymer ?
#
loop_
_entity_poly.entity_id
_entity_poly.type
_entity_poly.pdbx_seq_one_letter_code
_entity_poly.pdbx_strand_id
1 'polypeptide(L)'
;VPKQRSYTGERVISSRLADTPCATFSIQGFLDQLNTTLGTSYSLDSPSLSCFLEACITGRYDFGLIYSLLRKIWYTDDWSTVRDELCRGEEEDREMRRKALDGNRIVNTLLPPRRLPRPISHAWMDKKDRTVVLTPINGYEWPVPIPKDVDLNLIRIEMLNLGLEYAWLDVLCLRQVGGRRENLRAEEWKVDVPTIGRVYRYQDVVCYLSGLGRPLTLKEGDLESDQSWFRRAWTLQEIGEERVIAGDTPDGPLHAKRKDGKYETELLTRFHKQLSSTRDMSWKLHEALVEMQKRVSTNPVDKIAGLAFLMNCRMIPAYYESESLEDAWTALANAMNTGCRGLLFFLCAEPGNAGKKWRPSWEQLM
;
A
#
# COMPACT_ATOMS: atom_id res chain seq x y z
N VAL A 1 14.18 16.62 -4.56
CA VAL A 1 14.03 15.45 -5.45
C VAL A 1 13.67 15.93 -6.86
N PRO A 2 14.50 15.72 -7.90
CA PRO A 2 14.22 16.21 -9.25
C PRO A 2 12.88 15.74 -9.83
N LYS A 3 12.54 14.45 -9.64
CA LYS A 3 11.28 13.86 -10.13
C LYS A 3 10.02 14.37 -9.44
N GLN A 4 10.13 15.13 -8.34
CA GLN A 4 8.99 15.75 -7.66
C GLN A 4 8.68 17.17 -8.15
N ARG A 5 9.54 17.78 -8.98
CA ARG A 5 9.48 19.22 -9.29
C ARG A 5 8.32 19.59 -10.22
N SER A 6 8.14 18.83 -11.30
CA SER A 6 7.13 19.09 -12.32
C SER A 6 6.88 17.85 -13.14
N TYR A 7 5.69 17.75 -13.70
CA TYR A 7 5.33 16.74 -14.69
C TYR A 7 4.51 17.41 -15.79
N THR A 8 4.88 17.15 -17.04
CA THR A 8 4.15 17.60 -18.23
C THR A 8 3.81 16.38 -19.05
N GLY A 9 2.57 15.90 -18.91
CA GLY A 9 2.04 14.79 -19.68
C GLY A 9 0.56 14.99 -19.92
N GLU A 10 0.05 14.30 -20.94
CA GLU A 10 -1.34 14.39 -21.35
C GLU A 10 -2.25 13.61 -20.40
N ARG A 11 -3.55 13.95 -20.43
CA ARG A 11 -4.59 13.29 -19.64
C ARG A 11 -4.39 13.31 -18.13
N VAL A 12 -3.54 14.18 -17.61
CA VAL A 12 -3.32 14.38 -16.17
C VAL A 12 -4.04 15.65 -15.71
N ILE A 13 -4.84 15.51 -14.65
CA ILE A 13 -5.54 16.65 -14.02
C ILE A 13 -4.67 17.34 -12.96
N SER A 14 -4.82 18.65 -12.77
CA SER A 14 -4.16 19.33 -11.64
C SER A 14 -4.77 18.89 -10.30
N SER A 15 -4.04 19.04 -9.18
CA SER A 15 -4.62 18.78 -7.84
C SER A 15 -5.84 19.65 -7.60
N ARG A 16 -5.76 20.94 -7.98
CA ARG A 16 -6.88 21.88 -7.86
C ARG A 16 -8.11 21.38 -8.61
N LEU A 17 -7.95 20.91 -9.85
CA LEU A 17 -9.06 20.37 -10.63
C LEU A 17 -9.62 19.11 -9.98
N ALA A 18 -8.76 18.18 -9.55
CA ALA A 18 -9.19 16.95 -8.88
C ALA A 18 -10.10 17.23 -7.67
N ASP A 19 -9.73 18.22 -6.85
CA ASP A 19 -10.47 18.56 -5.63
C ASP A 19 -11.69 19.48 -5.89
N THR A 20 -11.92 19.88 -7.14
CA THR A 20 -13.04 20.76 -7.50
C THR A 20 -14.36 19.98 -7.48
N PRO A 21 -15.36 20.37 -6.66
CA PRO A 21 -16.67 19.71 -6.67
C PRO A 21 -17.34 19.82 -8.05
N CYS A 22 -17.93 18.73 -8.54
CA CYS A 22 -18.63 18.70 -9.83
C CYS A 22 -19.73 19.77 -9.90
N ALA A 23 -20.38 20.06 -8.77
CA ALA A 23 -21.42 21.08 -8.64
C ALA A 23 -20.96 22.52 -8.92
N THR A 24 -19.65 22.78 -9.02
CA THR A 24 -19.12 24.11 -9.39
C THR A 24 -19.17 24.37 -10.89
N PHE A 25 -19.33 23.33 -11.70
CA PHE A 25 -19.44 23.43 -13.15
C PHE A 25 -20.90 23.49 -13.59
N SER A 26 -21.18 24.14 -14.73
CA SER A 26 -22.37 23.82 -15.50
C SER A 26 -22.22 22.41 -16.09
N ILE A 27 -23.33 21.75 -16.46
CA ILE A 27 -23.29 20.42 -17.08
C ILE A 27 -22.39 20.43 -18.33
N GLN A 28 -22.52 21.46 -19.18
CA GLN A 28 -21.68 21.64 -20.36
C GLN A 28 -20.20 21.86 -19.98
N GLY A 29 -19.91 22.74 -19.03
CA GLY A 29 -18.53 23.01 -18.60
C GLY A 29 -17.87 21.78 -17.96
N PHE A 30 -18.65 20.94 -17.28
CA PHE A 30 -18.16 19.67 -16.74
C PHE A 30 -17.77 18.70 -17.85
N LEU A 31 -18.65 18.55 -18.85
CA LEU A 31 -18.36 17.74 -20.04
C LEU A 31 -17.15 18.25 -20.81
N ASP A 32 -17.05 19.56 -21.03
CA ASP A 32 -15.93 20.19 -21.73
C ASP A 32 -14.61 19.90 -21.02
N GLN A 33 -14.60 19.95 -19.70
CA GLN A 33 -13.42 19.65 -18.90
C GLN A 33 -13.02 18.16 -18.98
N LEU A 34 -13.99 17.24 -18.97
CA LEU A 34 -13.75 15.80 -19.18
C LEU A 34 -13.22 15.54 -20.59
N ASN A 35 -13.87 16.10 -21.61
CA ASN A 35 -13.47 16.02 -23.02
C ASN A 35 -12.04 16.53 -23.23
N THR A 36 -11.73 17.70 -22.69
CA THR A 36 -10.37 18.29 -22.77
C THR A 36 -9.35 17.39 -22.11
N THR A 37 -9.68 16.83 -20.94
CA THR A 37 -8.75 15.97 -20.18
C THR A 37 -8.54 14.63 -20.89
N LEU A 38 -9.59 14.01 -21.43
CA LEU A 38 -9.55 12.66 -21.99
C LEU A 38 -9.33 12.64 -23.51
N GLY A 39 -9.26 13.81 -24.14
CA GLY A 39 -9.01 13.99 -25.57
C GLY A 39 -10.19 13.53 -26.43
N THR A 40 -11.42 13.87 -26.04
CA THR A 40 -12.65 13.49 -26.74
C THR A 40 -13.52 14.71 -27.04
N SER A 41 -14.63 14.49 -27.75
CA SER A 41 -15.58 15.54 -28.15
C SER A 41 -17.03 15.07 -28.02
N TYR A 42 -17.38 14.43 -26.90
CA TYR A 42 -18.76 14.03 -26.62
C TYR A 42 -19.68 15.26 -26.52
N SER A 43 -20.94 15.09 -26.91
CA SER A 43 -22.00 16.11 -26.82
C SER A 43 -22.99 15.74 -25.71
N LEU A 44 -23.70 16.73 -25.15
CA LEU A 44 -24.86 16.46 -24.28
C LEU A 44 -26.01 15.76 -25.00
N ASP A 45 -26.02 15.77 -26.34
CA ASP A 45 -26.95 14.99 -27.16
C ASP A 45 -26.66 13.48 -27.10
N SER A 46 -25.50 13.08 -26.59
CA SER A 46 -25.19 11.66 -26.38
C SER A 46 -26.21 11.07 -25.39
N PRO A 47 -26.95 10.01 -25.78
CA PRO A 47 -27.99 9.42 -24.95
C PRO A 47 -27.45 9.08 -23.55
N SER A 48 -28.21 9.40 -22.50
CA SER A 48 -27.89 9.11 -21.08
C SER A 48 -26.66 9.80 -20.48
N LEU A 49 -25.78 10.44 -21.27
CA LEU A 49 -24.60 11.16 -20.74
C LEU A 49 -25.00 12.35 -19.88
N SER A 50 -25.93 13.20 -20.35
CA SER A 50 -26.39 14.36 -19.55
C SER A 50 -26.95 13.92 -18.19
N CYS A 51 -27.79 12.89 -18.18
CA CYS A 51 -28.37 12.32 -16.96
C CYS A 51 -27.29 11.79 -16.00
N PHE A 52 -26.24 11.16 -16.53
CA PHE A 52 -25.10 10.72 -15.72
C PHE A 52 -24.35 11.91 -15.10
N LEU A 53 -24.03 12.95 -15.89
CA LEU A 53 -23.33 14.14 -15.41
C LEU A 53 -24.14 14.90 -14.35
N GLU A 54 -25.45 15.06 -14.57
CA GLU A 54 -26.39 15.65 -13.60
C GLU A 54 -26.40 14.90 -12.27
N ALA A 55 -26.40 13.58 -12.32
CA ALA A 55 -26.33 12.77 -11.12
C ALA A 55 -24.99 12.91 -10.39
N CYS A 56 -23.88 13.09 -11.12
CA CYS A 56 -22.59 13.34 -10.50
C CYS A 56 -22.56 14.69 -9.76
N ILE A 57 -23.13 15.73 -10.36
CA ILE A 57 -23.29 17.06 -9.76
C ILE A 57 -24.18 16.98 -8.51
N THR A 58 -25.32 16.30 -8.62
CA THR A 58 -26.28 16.13 -7.51
C THR A 58 -25.69 15.32 -6.36
N GLY A 59 -24.90 14.29 -6.68
CA GLY A 59 -24.19 13.44 -5.72
C GLY A 59 -23.05 14.13 -4.96
N ARG A 60 -22.72 15.38 -5.31
CA ARG A 60 -21.64 16.19 -4.72
C ARG A 60 -20.26 15.51 -4.80
N TYR A 61 -20.01 14.74 -5.86
CA TYR A 61 -18.68 14.19 -6.11
C TYR A 61 -17.71 15.29 -6.55
N ASP A 62 -16.41 15.09 -6.30
CA ASP A 62 -15.36 15.91 -6.89
C ASP A 62 -14.95 15.39 -8.28
N PHE A 63 -14.34 16.27 -9.08
CA PHE A 63 -13.93 15.94 -10.44
C PHE A 63 -12.92 14.79 -10.47
N GLY A 64 -12.02 14.72 -9.50
CA GLY A 64 -10.97 13.70 -9.41
C GLY A 64 -11.55 12.29 -9.28
N LEU A 65 -12.55 12.12 -8.43
CA LEU A 65 -13.28 10.87 -8.26
C LEU A 65 -13.97 10.47 -9.57
N ILE A 66 -14.73 11.37 -10.20
CA ILE A 66 -15.44 11.06 -11.44
C ILE A 66 -14.45 10.74 -12.57
N TYR A 67 -13.42 11.56 -12.73
CA TYR A 67 -12.33 11.29 -13.68
C TYR A 67 -11.73 9.91 -13.43
N SER A 68 -11.44 9.56 -12.17
CA SER A 68 -10.85 8.27 -11.82
C SER A 68 -11.77 7.10 -12.18
N LEU A 69 -13.09 7.22 -11.97
CA LEU A 69 -14.07 6.18 -12.28
C LEU A 69 -14.25 6.03 -13.79
N LEU A 70 -14.36 7.15 -14.50
CA LEU A 70 -14.67 7.17 -15.93
C LEU A 70 -13.50 6.82 -16.83
N ARG A 71 -12.24 7.06 -16.41
CA ARG A 71 -11.06 6.90 -17.27
C ARG A 71 -11.00 5.56 -18.03
N LYS A 72 -11.56 4.47 -17.49
CA LYS A 72 -11.61 3.14 -18.13
C LYS A 72 -12.75 2.99 -19.14
N ILE A 73 -13.89 3.59 -18.85
CA ILE A 73 -15.16 3.38 -19.57
C ILE A 73 -15.58 4.61 -20.40
N TRP A 74 -14.76 5.65 -20.40
CA TRP A 74 -15.05 6.92 -21.06
C TRP A 74 -15.31 6.77 -22.55
N TYR A 75 -14.68 5.80 -23.20
CA TYR A 75 -14.84 5.50 -24.63
C TYR A 75 -16.02 4.56 -24.92
N THR A 76 -16.99 4.46 -24.01
CA THR A 76 -18.22 3.69 -24.24
C THR A 76 -19.12 4.37 -25.27
N ASP A 77 -19.78 3.57 -26.10
CA ASP A 77 -20.84 4.03 -27.01
C ASP A 77 -22.21 4.05 -26.30
N ASP A 78 -22.32 3.41 -25.13
CA ASP A 78 -23.55 3.31 -24.35
C ASP A 78 -23.35 3.84 -22.93
N TRP A 79 -23.82 5.06 -22.69
CA TRP A 79 -23.78 5.71 -21.38
C TRP A 79 -24.89 5.24 -20.43
N SER A 80 -25.90 4.51 -20.93
CA SER A 80 -27.02 4.06 -20.09
C SER A 80 -26.59 2.98 -19.08
N THR A 81 -25.56 2.20 -19.42
CA THR A 81 -25.05 1.08 -18.60
C THR A 81 -23.98 1.49 -17.60
N VAL A 82 -23.33 2.65 -17.79
CA VAL A 82 -22.19 3.11 -16.98
C VAL A 82 -22.48 3.10 -15.48
N ARG A 83 -23.65 3.59 -15.06
CA ARG A 83 -24.03 3.61 -13.64
C ARG A 83 -24.15 2.19 -13.10
N ASP A 84 -24.81 1.30 -13.83
CA ASP A 84 -25.04 -0.08 -13.43
C ASP A 84 -23.72 -0.84 -13.35
N GLU A 85 -22.78 -0.59 -14.26
CA GLU A 85 -21.43 -1.15 -14.20
C GLU A 85 -20.67 -0.71 -12.95
N LEU A 86 -20.73 0.57 -12.60
CA LEU A 86 -20.07 1.10 -11.39
C LEU A 86 -20.70 0.50 -10.12
N CYS A 87 -22.02 0.48 -10.03
CA CYS A 87 -22.76 -0.11 -8.90
C CYS A 87 -22.46 -1.62 -8.76
N ARG A 88 -22.50 -2.35 -9.88
CA ARG A 88 -22.19 -3.78 -9.92
C ARG A 88 -20.76 -4.04 -9.47
N GLY A 89 -19.79 -3.28 -9.97
CA GLY A 89 -18.39 -3.43 -9.57
C GLY A 89 -18.15 -3.14 -8.08
N GLU A 90 -18.95 -2.25 -7.48
CA GLU A 90 -18.91 -2.03 -6.04
C GLU A 90 -19.49 -3.21 -5.25
N GLU A 91 -20.64 -3.74 -5.67
CA GLU A 91 -21.27 -4.87 -5.02
C GLU A 91 -20.44 -6.16 -5.14
N GLU A 92 -19.86 -6.40 -6.32
CA GLU A 92 -18.97 -7.55 -6.57
C GLU A 92 -17.74 -7.52 -5.65
N ASP A 93 -17.14 -6.35 -5.43
CA ASP A 93 -15.99 -6.19 -4.52
C ASP A 93 -16.39 -6.38 -3.05
N ARG A 94 -17.51 -5.81 -2.62
CA ARG A 94 -18.04 -6.06 -1.25
C ARG A 94 -18.32 -7.53 -1.03
N GLU A 95 -18.97 -8.19 -1.98
CA GLU A 95 -19.30 -9.61 -1.90
C GLU A 95 -18.05 -10.50 -1.93
N MET A 96 -17.05 -10.15 -2.75
CA MET A 96 -15.75 -10.83 -2.76
C MET A 96 -15.05 -10.75 -1.41
N ARG A 97 -15.02 -9.57 -0.80
CA ARG A 97 -14.41 -9.35 0.53
C ARG A 97 -15.17 -10.09 1.63
N ARG A 98 -16.50 -10.07 1.58
CA ARG A 98 -17.35 -10.83 2.50
C ARG A 98 -17.10 -12.34 2.40
N LYS A 99 -17.02 -12.87 1.17
CA LYS A 99 -16.74 -14.30 0.91
C LYS A 99 -15.30 -14.71 1.21
N ALA A 100 -14.37 -13.76 1.24
CA ALA A 100 -12.98 -14.06 1.55
C ALA A 100 -12.76 -14.43 3.02
N LEU A 101 -13.67 -14.05 3.91
CA LEU A 101 -13.62 -14.36 5.34
C LEU A 101 -14.62 -15.48 5.70
N ASP A 102 -14.11 -16.63 6.14
CA ASP A 102 -14.87 -17.74 6.69
C ASP A 102 -14.51 -17.93 8.16
N GLY A 103 -15.39 -17.49 9.06
CA GLY A 103 -15.10 -17.38 10.49
C GLY A 103 -13.89 -16.47 10.75
N ASN A 104 -12.83 -17.02 11.35
CA ASN A 104 -11.59 -16.30 11.64
C ASN A 104 -10.47 -16.61 10.61
N ARG A 105 -10.82 -17.10 9.41
CA ARG A 105 -9.87 -17.41 8.34
C ARG A 105 -10.19 -16.68 7.06
N ILE A 106 -9.16 -16.13 6.45
CA ILE A 106 -9.21 -15.62 5.09
C ILE A 106 -8.94 -16.79 4.15
N VAL A 107 -9.99 -17.27 3.48
CA VAL A 107 -9.96 -18.41 2.55
C VAL A 107 -9.56 -18.01 1.14
N ASN A 108 -9.72 -16.73 0.80
CA ASN A 108 -9.23 -16.15 -0.44
C ASN A 108 -8.25 -15.00 -0.15
N THR A 109 -6.96 -15.29 -0.32
CA THR A 109 -5.88 -14.30 -0.20
C THR A 109 -5.64 -13.51 -1.49
N LEU A 110 -6.31 -13.89 -2.59
CA LEU A 110 -6.29 -13.20 -3.86
C LEU A 110 -7.44 -12.18 -3.86
N LEU A 111 -7.33 -11.20 -2.98
CA LEU A 111 -8.16 -10.00 -3.02
C LEU A 111 -7.43 -8.94 -3.84
N PRO A 112 -7.68 -8.86 -5.16
CA PRO A 112 -7.04 -7.83 -5.94
C PRO A 112 -7.58 -6.47 -5.47
N PRO A 113 -6.73 -5.42 -5.37
CA PRO A 113 -7.26 -4.09 -5.65
C PRO A 113 -7.93 -4.14 -7.04
N ARG A 114 -9.03 -3.40 -7.25
CA ARG A 114 -9.75 -3.41 -8.55
C ARG A 114 -8.88 -3.00 -9.75
N ARG A 115 -7.69 -2.45 -9.47
CA ARG A 115 -6.62 -2.10 -10.41
C ARG A 115 -5.38 -2.90 -10.03
N LEU A 116 -4.39 -3.02 -10.92
CA LEU A 116 -3.02 -3.44 -10.58
C LEU A 116 -2.16 -2.18 -10.36
N PRO A 117 -2.35 -1.44 -9.25
CA PRO A 117 -1.53 -0.29 -8.95
C PRO A 117 -0.11 -0.72 -8.60
N ARG A 118 0.86 0.16 -8.87
CA ARG A 118 2.20 -0.02 -8.34
C ARG A 118 2.21 0.36 -6.85
N PRO A 119 2.60 -0.54 -5.93
CA PRO A 119 2.60 -0.20 -4.51
C PRO A 119 3.76 0.71 -4.12
N ILE A 120 3.51 1.54 -3.12
CA ILE A 120 4.49 2.40 -2.48
C ILE A 120 4.76 1.86 -1.07
N SER A 121 6.01 1.47 -0.83
CA SER A 121 6.50 1.16 0.51
C SER A 121 7.29 2.35 1.04
N HIS A 122 7.21 2.63 2.34
CA HIS A 122 7.90 3.77 2.92
C HIS A 122 8.32 3.55 4.36
N ALA A 123 9.39 4.23 4.77
CA ALA A 123 9.76 4.27 6.18
C ALA A 123 8.66 4.96 7.00
N TRP A 124 8.47 4.47 8.22
CA TRP A 124 7.52 5.07 9.14
C TRP A 124 8.15 6.28 9.83
N MET A 125 7.31 7.16 10.38
CA MET A 125 7.76 8.39 11.03
C MET A 125 7.22 8.49 12.45
N ASP A 126 7.99 9.12 13.33
CA ASP A 126 7.53 9.40 14.68
C ASP A 126 6.28 10.29 14.66
N LYS A 127 5.42 10.14 15.68
CA LYS A 127 4.19 10.95 15.81
C LYS A 127 4.48 12.45 15.80
N LYS A 128 5.62 12.88 16.35
CA LYS A 128 6.05 14.30 16.38
C LYS A 128 6.41 14.86 15.00
N ASP A 129 6.80 14.00 14.06
CA ASP A 129 7.27 14.39 12.72
C ASP A 129 6.19 14.18 11.65
N ARG A 130 5.00 13.75 12.07
CA ARG A 130 3.82 13.56 11.22
C ARG A 130 2.79 14.67 11.41
N THR A 131 2.07 14.94 10.35
CA THR A 131 0.81 15.68 10.36
C THR A 131 -0.30 14.77 9.84
N VAL A 132 -1.54 15.12 10.14
CA VAL A 132 -2.71 14.47 9.56
C VAL A 132 -3.32 15.38 8.52
N VAL A 133 -3.66 14.81 7.36
CA VAL A 133 -4.39 15.51 6.31
C VAL A 133 -5.68 14.77 6.01
N LEU A 134 -6.76 15.51 5.79
CA LEU A 134 -8.02 14.94 5.29
C LEU A 134 -8.01 15.09 3.77
N THR A 135 -8.37 14.02 3.05
CA THR A 135 -8.26 13.99 1.59
C THR A 135 -9.61 13.66 0.94
N PRO A 136 -9.92 14.22 -0.24
CA PRO A 136 -11.07 13.77 -1.01
C PRO A 136 -10.91 12.33 -1.53
N ILE A 137 -9.68 11.86 -1.73
CA ILE A 137 -9.35 10.52 -2.26
C ILE A 137 -10.03 9.41 -1.45
N ASN A 138 -10.04 9.53 -0.11
CA ASN A 138 -10.71 8.59 0.79
C ASN A 138 -12.07 9.11 1.28
N GLY A 139 -12.70 10.03 0.54
CA GLY A 139 -13.99 10.61 0.88
C GLY A 139 -14.00 11.39 2.19
N TYR A 140 -12.85 11.89 2.65
CA TYR A 140 -12.65 12.49 3.96
C TYR A 140 -13.08 11.56 5.12
N GLU A 141 -13.07 10.24 4.90
CA GLU A 141 -13.53 9.28 5.90
C GLU A 141 -12.50 9.06 7.02
N TRP A 142 -11.20 9.14 6.75
CA TRP A 142 -10.16 9.01 7.78
C TRP A 142 -8.99 9.97 7.58
N PRO A 143 -8.30 10.36 8.67
CA PRO A 143 -7.09 11.17 8.58
C PRO A 143 -5.94 10.36 7.98
N VAL A 144 -5.19 10.97 7.07
CA VAL A 144 -4.02 10.36 6.44
C VAL A 144 -2.76 10.89 7.13
N PRO A 145 -2.00 10.04 7.85
CA PRO A 145 -0.76 10.46 8.48
C PRO A 145 0.37 10.57 7.44
N ILE A 146 0.94 11.76 7.27
CA ILE A 146 2.08 12.02 6.38
C ILE A 146 3.17 12.82 7.11
N PRO A 147 4.43 12.84 6.62
CA PRO A 147 5.45 13.72 7.18
C PRO A 147 5.05 15.20 7.10
N LYS A 148 5.40 16.00 8.12
CA LYS A 148 5.02 17.43 8.21
C LYS A 148 5.54 18.31 7.07
N ASP A 149 6.64 17.89 6.47
CA ASP A 149 7.41 18.59 5.44
C ASP A 149 7.11 18.05 4.02
N VAL A 150 6.04 17.28 3.86
CA VAL A 150 5.68 16.61 2.61
C VAL A 150 4.28 17.00 2.15
N ASP A 151 4.12 17.08 0.83
CA ASP A 151 2.84 17.25 0.13
C ASP A 151 2.57 16.01 -0.73
N LEU A 152 1.36 15.43 -0.62
CA LEU A 152 0.91 14.29 -1.43
C LEU A 152 0.98 14.58 -2.94
N ASN A 153 0.82 15.84 -3.36
CA ASN A 153 0.93 16.21 -4.77
C ASN A 153 2.37 16.06 -5.29
N LEU A 154 3.40 16.24 -4.46
CA LEU A 154 4.79 16.00 -4.86
C LEU A 154 5.05 14.51 -5.08
N ILE A 155 4.50 13.65 -4.22
CA ILE A 155 4.56 12.19 -4.38
C ILE A 155 3.88 11.80 -5.70
N ARG A 156 2.69 12.35 -5.96
CA ARG A 156 1.96 12.13 -7.21
C ARG A 156 2.79 12.52 -8.43
N ILE A 157 3.43 13.70 -8.42
CA ILE A 157 4.30 14.15 -9.52
C ILE A 157 5.46 13.17 -9.72
N GLU A 158 6.05 12.67 -8.64
CA GLU A 158 7.12 11.66 -8.73
C GLU A 158 6.61 10.36 -9.34
N MET A 159 5.44 9.86 -8.94
CA MET A 159 4.84 8.66 -9.52
C MET A 159 4.61 8.84 -11.03
N LEU A 160 4.10 9.99 -11.45
CA LEU A 160 3.90 10.32 -12.87
C LEU A 160 5.24 10.34 -13.64
N ASN A 161 6.30 10.93 -13.06
CA ASN A 161 7.65 10.92 -13.63
C ASN A 161 8.35 9.55 -13.59
N LEU A 162 7.80 8.59 -12.86
CA LEU A 162 8.16 7.18 -12.89
C LEU A 162 7.32 6.39 -13.91
N GLY A 163 6.36 7.04 -14.60
CA GLY A 163 5.47 6.43 -15.59
C GLY A 163 4.26 5.72 -14.99
N LEU A 164 3.94 5.98 -13.71
CA LEU A 164 2.82 5.32 -13.04
C LEU A 164 1.52 6.08 -13.30
N GLU A 165 0.47 5.31 -13.56
CA GLU A 165 -0.89 5.80 -13.67
C GLU A 165 -1.73 5.56 -12.41
N TYR A 166 -1.44 4.44 -11.73
CA TYR A 166 -2.10 4.03 -10.50
C TYR A 166 -1.04 3.62 -9.49
N ALA A 167 -1.17 4.14 -8.27
CA ALA A 167 -0.34 3.77 -7.14
C ALA A 167 -1.20 3.30 -5.98
N TRP A 168 -0.67 2.37 -5.20
CA TRP A 168 -1.28 1.92 -3.95
C TRP A 168 -0.44 2.44 -2.80
N LEU A 169 -1.10 3.09 -1.86
CA LEU A 169 -0.46 3.67 -0.68
C LEU A 169 -1.34 3.32 0.53
N ASP A 170 -0.78 2.55 1.45
CA ASP A 170 -1.46 2.02 2.64
C ASP A 170 -2.22 3.10 3.43
N VAL A 171 -1.59 4.24 3.71
CA VAL A 171 -2.18 5.33 4.48
C VAL A 171 -3.39 5.98 3.79
N LEU A 172 -3.51 5.83 2.46
CA LEU A 172 -4.66 6.28 1.67
C LEU A 172 -5.69 5.18 1.44
N CYS A 173 -5.25 3.93 1.27
CA CYS A 173 -6.09 2.81 0.85
C CYS A 173 -6.66 1.99 2.02
N LEU A 174 -6.07 2.09 3.21
CA LEU A 174 -6.55 1.43 4.42
C LEU A 174 -7.11 2.46 5.38
N ARG A 175 -8.24 2.15 6.02
CA ARG A 175 -8.85 3.01 7.03
C ARG A 175 -7.88 3.21 8.20
N GLN A 176 -7.59 4.48 8.50
CA GLN A 176 -6.69 4.88 9.58
C GLN A 176 -7.46 5.25 10.84
N VAL A 177 -6.76 5.24 11.98
CA VAL A 177 -7.34 5.57 13.30
C VAL A 177 -7.80 7.02 13.35
N GLY A 178 -8.98 7.25 13.95
CA GLY A 178 -9.49 8.59 14.28
C GLY A 178 -10.35 9.22 13.20
N GLY A 179 -10.87 8.39 12.28
CA GLY A 179 -11.76 8.80 11.21
C GLY A 179 -13.24 8.76 11.56
N ARG A 180 -14.08 9.17 10.60
CA ARG A 180 -15.50 8.84 10.56
C ARG A 180 -15.63 7.32 10.38
N ARG A 181 -16.69 6.76 10.96
CA ARG A 181 -16.98 5.31 10.90
C ARG A 181 -15.81 4.44 11.40
N GLU A 182 -15.11 4.90 12.45
CA GLU A 182 -14.04 4.16 13.13
C GLU A 182 -14.47 2.73 13.52
N ASN A 183 -15.76 2.52 13.78
CA ASN A 183 -16.35 1.20 14.05
C ASN A 183 -16.18 0.20 12.90
N LEU A 184 -15.98 0.66 11.66
CA LEU A 184 -15.70 -0.20 10.52
C LEU A 184 -14.24 -0.63 10.43
N ARG A 185 -13.31 0.12 11.05
CA ARG A 185 -11.88 -0.13 10.90
C ARG A 185 -11.49 -1.53 11.37
N ALA A 186 -11.96 -1.93 12.54
CA ALA A 186 -11.69 -3.26 13.07
C ALA A 186 -12.25 -4.37 12.16
N GLU A 187 -13.41 -4.17 11.53
CA GLU A 187 -14.01 -5.14 10.61
C GLU A 187 -13.27 -5.21 9.26
N GLU A 188 -12.92 -4.06 8.68
CA GLU A 188 -12.14 -3.98 7.45
C GLU A 188 -10.73 -4.58 7.64
N TRP A 189 -10.09 -4.25 8.77
CA TRP A 189 -8.72 -4.71 9.08
C TRP A 189 -8.61 -6.22 9.26
N LYS A 190 -9.69 -6.92 9.66
CA LYS A 190 -9.69 -8.39 9.72
C LYS A 190 -9.21 -9.01 8.43
N VAL A 191 -9.55 -8.40 7.28
CA VAL A 191 -9.23 -8.90 5.94
C VAL A 191 -8.12 -8.09 5.28
N ASP A 192 -8.19 -6.77 5.34
CA ASP A 192 -7.31 -5.89 4.56
C ASP A 192 -5.86 -5.91 5.05
N VAL A 193 -5.65 -5.91 6.37
CA VAL A 193 -4.30 -5.88 6.95
C VAL A 193 -3.54 -7.17 6.65
N PRO A 194 -4.09 -8.38 6.86
CA PRO A 194 -3.41 -9.62 6.47
C PRO A 194 -3.15 -9.73 4.97
N THR A 195 -4.04 -9.19 4.12
CA THR A 195 -3.96 -9.37 2.66
C THR A 195 -3.08 -8.34 1.94
N ILE A 196 -2.57 -7.33 2.66
CA ILE A 196 -1.70 -6.28 2.11
C ILE A 196 -0.51 -6.83 1.32
N GLY A 197 0.11 -7.92 1.79
CA GLY A 197 1.26 -8.54 1.12
C GLY A 197 0.98 -8.96 -0.32
N ARG A 198 -0.29 -9.21 -0.67
CA ARG A 198 -0.70 -9.52 -2.04
C ARG A 198 -0.42 -8.37 -3.00
N VAL A 199 -0.57 -7.13 -2.55
CA VAL A 199 -0.36 -5.93 -3.38
C VAL A 199 1.10 -5.80 -3.78
N TYR A 200 2.02 -6.23 -2.91
CA TYR A 200 3.47 -6.14 -3.14
C TYR A 200 4.05 -7.35 -3.86
N ARG A 201 3.43 -8.51 -3.69
CA ARG A 201 3.96 -9.78 -4.20
C ARG A 201 4.03 -9.78 -5.73
N TYR A 202 5.24 -10.01 -6.26
CA TYR A 202 5.55 -10.02 -7.71
C TYR A 202 5.24 -8.68 -8.40
N GLN A 203 5.37 -7.57 -7.69
CA GLN A 203 5.22 -6.23 -8.25
C GLN A 203 6.51 -5.44 -8.12
N ASP A 204 6.72 -4.49 -9.02
CA ASP A 204 7.70 -3.42 -8.85
C ASP A 204 7.23 -2.52 -7.70
N VAL A 205 8.08 -2.23 -6.72
CA VAL A 205 7.72 -1.40 -5.56
C VAL A 205 8.48 -0.09 -5.61
N VAL A 206 7.76 1.01 -5.36
CA VAL A 206 8.39 2.31 -5.15
C VAL A 206 8.70 2.49 -3.66
N CYS A 207 9.97 2.62 -3.30
CA CYS A 207 10.41 2.62 -1.91
C CYS A 207 10.92 3.99 -1.48
N TYR A 208 10.29 4.61 -0.48
CA TYR A 208 10.81 5.79 0.22
C TYR A 208 11.54 5.39 1.50
N LEU A 209 12.86 5.18 1.43
CA LEU A 209 13.65 4.66 2.55
C LEU A 209 13.84 5.67 3.70
N SER A 210 13.74 6.97 3.41
CA SER A 210 13.87 8.07 4.41
C SER A 210 12.51 8.67 4.81
N GLY A 211 11.41 8.00 4.45
CA GLY A 211 10.04 8.42 4.73
C GLY A 211 9.27 8.88 3.51
N LEU A 212 7.97 8.64 3.52
CA LEU A 212 7.06 8.91 2.42
C LEU A 212 7.24 10.31 1.84
N GLY A 213 7.58 10.41 0.55
CA GLY A 213 7.74 11.69 -0.16
C GLY A 213 8.99 12.50 0.17
N ARG A 214 9.84 12.05 1.12
CA ARG A 214 11.08 12.75 1.47
C ARG A 214 12.21 12.40 0.52
N PRO A 215 13.21 13.31 0.36
CA PRO A 215 14.45 12.95 -0.29
C PRO A 215 15.14 11.81 0.46
N LEU A 216 15.79 10.93 -0.28
CA LEU A 216 16.63 9.89 0.27
C LEU A 216 17.88 10.53 0.88
N THR A 217 17.97 10.50 2.20
CA THR A 217 19.11 10.97 2.98
C THR A 217 19.63 9.86 3.87
N LEU A 218 20.93 9.90 4.18
CA LEU A 218 21.58 8.92 5.03
C LEU A 218 22.40 9.65 6.10
N LYS A 219 21.95 9.56 7.36
CA LYS A 219 22.63 10.10 8.54
C LYS A 219 23.08 8.97 9.46
N GLU A 220 24.02 9.28 10.33
CA GLU A 220 24.50 8.31 11.32
C GLU A 220 23.35 7.85 12.22
N GLY A 221 23.25 6.53 12.44
CA GLY A 221 22.15 5.92 13.19
C GLY A 221 20.85 5.67 12.40
N ASP A 222 20.67 6.22 11.18
CA ASP A 222 19.42 6.04 10.41
C ASP A 222 19.12 4.57 10.12
N LEU A 223 20.14 3.76 9.81
CA LEU A 223 19.96 2.34 9.47
C LEU A 223 19.47 1.51 10.66
N GLU A 224 19.86 1.89 11.88
CA GLU A 224 19.56 1.16 13.12
C GLU A 224 18.34 1.71 13.86
N SER A 225 17.82 2.85 13.43
CA SER A 225 16.59 3.43 13.96
C SER A 225 15.41 2.48 13.76
N ASP A 226 14.54 2.37 14.76
CA ASP A 226 13.28 1.61 14.64
C ASP A 226 12.35 2.16 13.53
N GLN A 227 12.58 3.40 13.09
CA GLN A 227 11.88 4.02 11.97
C GLN A 227 12.48 3.69 10.61
N SER A 228 13.69 3.11 10.58
CA SER A 228 14.36 2.66 9.35
C SER A 228 13.45 1.74 8.56
N TRP A 229 13.39 1.95 7.25
CA TRP A 229 12.69 1.03 6.35
C TRP A 229 13.19 -0.42 6.51
N PHE A 230 14.47 -0.62 6.78
CA PHE A 230 15.08 -1.94 7.00
C PHE A 230 14.75 -2.57 8.36
N ARG A 231 14.09 -1.83 9.26
CA ARG A 231 13.77 -2.29 10.62
C ARG A 231 12.29 -2.55 10.83
N ARG A 232 11.41 -2.16 9.91
CA ARG A 232 9.95 -2.32 10.08
C ARG A 232 9.50 -3.74 9.75
N ALA A 233 8.50 -4.23 10.49
CA ALA A 233 7.95 -5.57 10.28
C ALA A 233 7.22 -5.69 8.94
N TRP A 234 6.35 -4.72 8.64
CA TRP A 234 5.58 -4.68 7.40
C TRP A 234 6.46 -4.61 6.15
N THR A 235 7.53 -3.81 6.17
CA THR A 235 8.41 -3.64 5.01
C THR A 235 9.10 -4.93 4.56
N LEU A 236 9.19 -5.94 5.44
CA LEU A 236 9.73 -7.24 5.07
C LEU A 236 8.90 -7.93 3.98
N GLN A 237 7.57 -7.77 3.97
CA GLN A 237 6.72 -8.30 2.89
C GLN A 237 6.47 -7.31 1.74
N GLU A 238 6.94 -6.07 1.86
CA GLU A 238 6.75 -5.00 0.88
C GLU A 238 7.92 -4.88 -0.10
N ILE A 239 8.76 -5.90 -0.17
CA ILE A 239 10.00 -5.91 -0.95
C ILE A 239 9.75 -5.96 -2.47
N GLY A 240 8.69 -6.66 -2.90
CA GLY A 240 8.38 -6.86 -4.31
C GLY A 240 9.36 -7.71 -5.09
N GLU A 241 9.24 -7.68 -6.42
CA GLU A 241 10.17 -8.31 -7.36
C GLU A 241 11.30 -7.35 -7.71
N GLU A 242 10.95 -6.14 -8.14
CA GLU A 242 11.90 -5.05 -8.40
C GLU A 242 11.62 -3.84 -7.51
N ARG A 243 12.63 -3.00 -7.30
CA ARG A 243 12.51 -1.79 -6.47
C ARG A 243 13.03 -0.56 -7.17
N VAL A 244 12.18 0.47 -7.19
CA VAL A 244 12.55 1.83 -7.55
C VAL A 244 12.68 2.64 -6.27
N ILE A 245 13.87 3.13 -5.97
CA ILE A 245 14.07 3.97 -4.79
C ILE A 245 13.62 5.39 -5.12
N ALA A 246 12.60 5.86 -4.42
CA ALA A 246 12.05 7.20 -4.56
C ALA A 246 12.73 8.19 -3.62
N GLY A 247 12.50 9.48 -3.87
CA GLY A 247 13.21 10.54 -3.20
C GLY A 247 14.66 10.69 -3.69
N ASP A 248 15.03 10.07 -4.80
CA ASP A 248 16.40 10.09 -5.30
C ASP A 248 16.85 11.51 -5.67
N THR A 249 18.11 11.81 -5.39
CA THR A 249 18.73 13.12 -5.65
C THR A 249 20.13 12.92 -6.21
N PRO A 250 20.62 13.79 -7.13
CA PRO A 250 21.92 13.61 -7.77
C PRO A 250 23.11 13.46 -6.81
N ASP A 251 23.02 14.10 -5.64
CA ASP A 251 24.03 14.07 -4.57
C ASP A 251 23.68 13.05 -3.46
N GLY A 252 22.67 12.21 -3.69
CA GLY A 252 22.14 11.25 -2.74
C GLY A 252 22.99 9.97 -2.62
N PRO A 253 22.71 9.13 -1.61
CA PRO A 253 23.54 7.97 -1.30
C PRO A 253 23.55 6.89 -2.41
N LEU A 254 22.58 6.88 -3.32
CA LEU A 254 22.55 5.96 -4.46
C LEU A 254 23.64 6.26 -5.50
N HIS A 255 24.06 7.51 -5.62
CA HIS A 255 25.08 7.94 -6.58
C HIS A 255 26.48 8.08 -5.97
N ALA A 256 26.65 7.65 -4.72
CA ALA A 256 27.95 7.68 -4.04
C ALA A 256 29.00 6.89 -4.84
N LYS A 257 30.10 7.57 -5.19
CA LYS A 257 31.20 6.97 -5.96
C LYS A 257 32.05 6.06 -5.08
N ARG A 258 32.56 4.98 -5.67
CA ARG A 258 33.59 4.15 -5.05
C ARG A 258 34.97 4.62 -5.49
N LYS A 259 35.90 4.71 -4.55
CA LYS A 259 37.34 4.91 -4.81
C LYS A 259 38.05 3.62 -4.41
N ASP A 260 38.86 3.07 -5.32
CA ASP A 260 39.56 1.79 -5.12
C ASP A 260 38.64 0.63 -4.67
N GLY A 261 37.41 0.62 -5.20
CA GLY A 261 36.39 -0.38 -4.90
C GLY A 261 35.63 -0.20 -3.58
N LYS A 262 35.92 0.85 -2.80
CA LYS A 262 35.26 1.13 -1.51
C LYS A 262 34.47 2.44 -1.55
N TYR A 263 33.37 2.49 -0.80
CA TYR A 263 32.68 3.76 -0.54
C TYR A 263 33.49 4.62 0.42
N GLU A 264 33.26 5.93 0.37
CA GLU A 264 33.93 6.91 1.23
C GLU A 264 33.71 6.65 2.72
N THR A 265 32.51 6.19 3.10
CA THR A 265 32.15 5.94 4.49
C THR A 265 31.70 4.50 4.72
N GLU A 266 31.89 4.02 5.96
CA GLU A 266 31.36 2.73 6.40
C GLU A 266 29.83 2.71 6.34
N LEU A 267 29.19 3.84 6.69
CA LEU A 267 27.74 3.99 6.62
C LEU A 267 27.19 3.77 5.20
N LEU A 268 27.83 4.34 4.18
CA LEU A 268 27.47 4.08 2.77
C LEU A 268 27.66 2.61 2.40
N THR A 269 28.76 2.01 2.86
CA THR A 269 29.03 0.58 2.63
C THR A 269 27.92 -0.29 3.22
N ARG A 270 27.49 -0.01 4.46
CA ARG A 270 26.39 -0.71 5.13
C ARG A 270 25.06 -0.49 4.43
N PHE A 271 24.75 0.74 4.03
CA PHE A 271 23.53 1.08 3.29
C PHE A 271 23.42 0.29 1.98
N HIS A 272 24.46 0.31 1.14
CA HIS A 272 24.47 -0.43 -0.13
C HIS A 272 24.43 -1.95 0.09
N LYS A 273 25.05 -2.45 1.17
CA LYS A 273 24.98 -3.86 1.57
C LYS A 273 23.55 -4.27 1.96
N GLN A 274 22.87 -3.50 2.81
CA GLN A 274 21.48 -3.77 3.22
C GLN A 274 20.50 -3.66 2.04
N LEU A 275 20.70 -2.67 1.17
CA LEU A 275 19.87 -2.50 -0.03
C LEU A 275 20.03 -3.67 -1.01
N SER A 276 21.24 -4.24 -1.11
CA SER A 276 21.51 -5.41 -1.95
C SER A 276 20.98 -6.69 -1.31
N SER A 277 21.19 -6.90 0.00
CA SER A 277 20.74 -8.13 0.68
C SER A 277 19.22 -8.31 0.63
N THR A 278 18.46 -7.21 0.58
CA THR A 278 17.00 -7.24 0.42
C THR A 278 16.56 -7.63 -1.00
N ARG A 279 17.44 -7.62 -2.02
CA ARG A 279 17.12 -8.09 -3.39
C ARG A 279 17.22 -9.61 -3.48
N ASP A 280 18.19 -10.19 -2.79
CA ASP A 280 18.55 -11.61 -2.90
C ASP A 280 17.76 -12.51 -1.93
N MET A 281 16.73 -11.98 -1.25
CA MET A 281 15.97 -12.73 -0.26
C MET A 281 15.15 -13.85 -0.92
N SER A 282 15.61 -15.09 -0.76
CA SER A 282 14.77 -16.27 -1.01
C SER A 282 13.86 -16.44 0.21
N TRP A 283 12.54 -16.44 0.05
CA TRP A 283 11.61 -16.51 1.19
C TRP A 283 11.51 -17.92 1.83
N LYS A 284 12.65 -18.54 2.11
CA LYS A 284 12.70 -19.72 2.96
C LYS A 284 12.20 -19.32 4.34
N LEU A 285 11.30 -20.14 4.89
CA LEU A 285 10.65 -19.92 6.18
C LEU A 285 11.62 -19.46 7.29
N HIS A 286 12.78 -20.12 7.41
CA HIS A 286 13.80 -19.78 8.40
C HIS A 286 14.35 -18.36 8.23
N GLU A 287 14.67 -17.95 7.00
CA GLU A 287 15.20 -16.62 6.72
C GLU A 287 14.15 -15.54 7.05
N ALA A 288 12.88 -15.79 6.71
CA ALA A 288 11.78 -14.89 7.06
C ALA A 288 11.61 -14.73 8.58
N LEU A 289 11.71 -15.82 9.35
CA LEU A 289 11.61 -15.77 10.82
C LEU A 289 12.80 -15.01 11.43
N VAL A 290 14.03 -15.33 11.04
CA VAL A 290 15.25 -14.64 11.51
C VAL A 290 15.23 -13.16 11.16
N GLU A 291 14.76 -12.81 9.96
CA GLU A 291 14.62 -11.41 9.60
C GLU A 291 13.51 -10.71 10.40
N MET A 292 12.37 -11.37 10.63
CA MET A 292 11.25 -10.81 11.42
C MET A 292 11.61 -10.58 12.89
N GLN A 293 12.47 -11.43 13.48
CA GLN A 293 13.04 -11.21 14.83
C GLN A 293 13.70 -9.83 14.93
N LYS A 294 14.47 -9.47 13.90
CA LYS A 294 15.16 -8.18 13.81
C LYS A 294 14.24 -7.02 13.45
N ARG A 295 12.93 -7.22 13.25
CA ARG A 295 12.01 -6.13 12.89
C ARG A 295 11.32 -5.55 14.12
N VAL A 296 10.74 -4.37 13.93
CA VAL A 296 9.99 -3.60 14.91
C VAL A 296 8.60 -3.34 14.33
N SER A 297 7.59 -3.44 15.18
CA SER A 297 6.20 -3.17 14.84
C SER A 297 5.55 -2.27 15.88
N THR A 298 4.49 -1.57 15.48
CA THR A 298 3.71 -0.74 16.40
C THR A 298 2.77 -1.61 17.23
N ASN A 299 2.09 -2.57 16.60
CA ASN A 299 1.40 -3.64 17.31
C ASN A 299 2.25 -4.92 17.20
N PRO A 300 2.57 -5.62 18.30
CA PRO A 300 3.28 -6.89 18.25
C PRO A 300 2.65 -7.95 17.32
N VAL A 301 1.32 -7.98 17.18
CA VAL A 301 0.59 -8.90 16.28
C VAL A 301 0.97 -8.68 14.81
N ASP A 302 1.38 -7.47 14.42
CA ASP A 302 1.80 -7.14 13.06
C ASP A 302 2.96 -8.00 12.56
N LYS A 303 3.88 -8.40 13.46
CA LYS A 303 4.97 -9.30 13.08
C LYS A 303 4.45 -10.64 12.61
N ILE A 304 3.38 -11.14 13.24
CA ILE A 304 2.76 -12.41 12.87
C ILE A 304 2.00 -12.25 11.56
N ALA A 305 1.19 -11.20 11.43
CA ALA A 305 0.45 -10.92 10.19
C ALA A 305 1.41 -10.73 9.00
N GLY A 306 2.53 -10.05 9.19
CA GLY A 306 3.56 -9.80 8.18
C GLY A 306 4.28 -11.05 7.68
N LEU A 307 4.22 -12.18 8.41
CA LEU A 307 4.81 -13.45 7.99
C LEU A 307 3.92 -14.23 7.02
N ALA A 308 2.61 -13.94 6.97
CA ALA A 308 1.65 -14.78 6.28
C ALA A 308 1.93 -14.94 4.76
N PHE A 309 2.28 -13.83 4.09
CA PHE A 309 2.65 -13.85 2.67
C PHE A 309 4.06 -14.38 2.42
N LEU A 310 4.99 -14.14 3.34
CA LEU A 310 6.35 -14.68 3.29
C LEU A 310 6.36 -16.21 3.37
N MET A 311 5.42 -16.79 4.11
CA MET A 311 5.25 -18.23 4.29
C MET A 311 4.42 -18.89 3.18
N ASN A 312 3.99 -18.12 2.17
CA ASN A 312 3.18 -18.60 1.05
C ASN A 312 1.92 -19.38 1.50
N CYS A 313 1.28 -18.91 2.56
CA CYS A 313 0.04 -19.48 3.07
C CYS A 313 -1.10 -19.21 2.08
N ARG A 314 -1.83 -20.26 1.67
CA ARG A 314 -2.99 -20.11 0.76
C ARG A 314 -4.19 -19.48 1.46
N MET A 315 -4.39 -19.87 2.71
CA MET A 315 -5.36 -19.30 3.64
C MET A 315 -4.58 -18.71 4.80
N ILE A 316 -5.06 -17.59 5.35
CA ILE A 316 -4.36 -16.88 6.44
C ILE A 316 -5.35 -16.51 7.55
N PRO A 317 -4.93 -16.33 8.80
CA PRO A 317 -5.81 -15.88 9.87
C PRO A 317 -6.36 -14.48 9.60
N ALA A 318 -7.56 -14.20 10.08
CA ALA A 318 -8.06 -12.84 10.19
C ALA A 318 -7.25 -12.07 11.24
N TYR A 319 -7.13 -10.75 11.07
CA TYR A 319 -6.39 -9.90 12.00
C TYR A 319 -7.27 -9.33 13.09
N TYR A 320 -6.80 -9.43 14.33
CA TYR A 320 -7.40 -8.77 15.47
C TYR A 320 -6.29 -8.08 16.27
N GLU A 321 -6.38 -6.76 16.41
CA GLU A 321 -5.35 -5.97 17.11
C GLU A 321 -5.15 -6.40 18.57
N SER A 322 -6.20 -6.94 19.19
CA SER A 322 -6.23 -7.34 20.59
C SER A 322 -5.93 -8.82 20.81
N GLU A 323 -5.63 -9.60 19.76
CA GLU A 323 -5.33 -11.02 19.89
C GLU A 323 -4.02 -11.25 20.63
N SER A 324 -3.96 -12.33 21.42
CA SER A 324 -2.70 -12.71 22.06
C SER A 324 -1.70 -13.14 20.99
N LEU A 325 -0.42 -12.85 21.22
CA LEU A 325 0.65 -13.22 20.29
C LEU A 325 0.68 -14.73 20.02
N GLU A 326 0.47 -15.55 21.05
CA GLU A 326 0.47 -17.00 20.87
C GLU A 326 -0.76 -17.49 20.11
N ASP A 327 -1.94 -16.89 20.30
CA ASP A 327 -3.14 -17.29 19.55
C ASP A 327 -3.00 -16.93 18.07
N ALA A 328 -2.54 -15.71 17.77
CA ALA A 328 -2.27 -15.27 16.40
C ALA A 328 -1.21 -16.16 15.73
N TRP A 329 -0.12 -16.49 16.44
CA TRP A 329 0.93 -17.38 15.95
C TRP A 329 0.39 -18.80 15.73
N THR A 330 -0.41 -19.31 16.66
CA THR A 330 -1.07 -20.61 16.55
C THR A 330 -1.96 -20.68 15.32
N ALA A 331 -2.77 -19.64 15.09
CA ALA A 331 -3.65 -19.54 13.94
C ALA A 331 -2.83 -19.58 12.64
N LEU A 332 -1.73 -18.82 12.56
CA LEU A 332 -0.86 -18.79 11.40
C LEU A 332 -0.17 -20.14 11.16
N ALA A 333 0.44 -20.74 12.18
CA ALA A 333 1.08 -22.05 12.09
C ALA A 333 0.10 -23.16 11.64
N ASN A 334 -1.16 -23.08 12.10
CA ASN A 334 -2.23 -23.97 11.67
C ASN A 334 -2.73 -23.69 10.25
N ALA A 335 -2.42 -22.54 9.66
CA ALA A 335 -2.77 -22.17 8.30
C ALA A 335 -1.67 -22.52 7.28
N MET A 336 -0.42 -22.68 7.74
CA MET A 336 0.71 -23.08 6.90
C MET A 336 0.47 -24.42 6.18
N ASN A 337 1.05 -24.60 5.00
CA ASN A 337 1.04 -25.90 4.32
C ASN A 337 1.95 -26.93 5.04
N THR A 338 1.79 -28.21 4.71
CA THR A 338 2.55 -29.32 5.33
C THR A 338 4.06 -29.15 5.26
N GLY A 339 4.58 -28.61 4.15
CA GLY A 339 6.01 -28.36 3.98
C GLY A 339 6.54 -27.30 4.95
N CYS A 340 5.84 -26.17 5.08
CA CYS A 340 6.19 -25.10 6.02
C CYS A 340 6.09 -25.58 7.48
N ARG A 341 5.06 -26.37 7.83
CA ARG A 341 4.96 -26.99 9.16
C ARG A 341 6.09 -27.98 9.44
N GLY A 342 6.48 -28.77 8.45
CA GLY A 342 7.64 -29.66 8.54
C GLY A 342 8.93 -28.88 8.80
N LEU A 343 9.15 -27.77 8.08
CA LEU A 343 10.28 -26.89 8.34
C LEU A 343 10.24 -26.30 9.76
N LEU A 344 9.10 -25.79 10.24
CA LEU A 344 8.96 -25.35 11.63
C LEU A 344 9.35 -26.43 12.63
N PHE A 345 8.89 -27.67 12.41
CA PHE A 345 9.19 -28.82 13.26
C PHE A 345 10.71 -29.08 13.32
N PHE A 346 11.41 -29.01 12.19
CA PHE A 346 12.86 -29.23 12.14
C PHE A 346 13.70 -28.06 12.65
N LEU A 347 13.15 -26.84 12.67
CA LEU A 347 13.86 -25.66 13.17
C LEU A 347 14.01 -25.64 14.70
N CYS A 348 13.18 -26.38 15.43
CA CYS A 348 13.14 -26.31 16.88
C CYS A 348 13.61 -27.62 17.51
N ALA A 349 14.77 -27.57 18.17
CA ALA A 349 15.30 -28.71 18.92
C ALA A 349 14.50 -28.98 20.20
N GLU A 350 13.88 -27.95 20.76
CA GLU A 350 13.06 -28.03 21.98
C GLU A 350 11.57 -28.17 21.66
N PRO A 351 10.82 -28.93 22.48
CA PRO A 351 9.37 -29.03 22.33
C PRO A 351 8.69 -27.69 22.63
N GLY A 352 7.60 -27.42 21.91
CA GLY A 352 6.75 -26.25 22.15
C GLY A 352 6.28 -26.11 23.60
N ASN A 353 6.39 -24.91 24.16
CA ASN A 353 5.96 -24.63 25.54
C ASN A 353 4.52 -24.10 25.66
N ALA A 354 3.91 -23.60 24.58
CA ALA A 354 2.56 -23.01 24.59
C ALA A 354 1.53 -23.85 23.83
N GLY A 355 1.24 -25.05 24.37
CA GLY A 355 0.22 -25.96 23.83
C GLY A 355 0.78 -27.13 23.03
N LYS A 356 0.87 -27.01 21.70
CA LYS A 356 1.31 -28.12 20.82
C LYS A 356 2.83 -28.30 20.87
N LYS A 357 3.30 -29.51 21.16
CA LYS A 357 4.74 -29.82 21.33
C LYS A 357 5.56 -29.83 20.04
N TRP A 358 4.93 -29.98 18.88
CA TRP A 358 5.61 -30.13 17.57
C TRP A 358 6.06 -28.81 16.94
N ARG A 359 5.60 -27.67 17.45
CA ARG A 359 5.98 -26.34 16.96
C ARG A 359 6.46 -25.48 18.14
N PRO A 360 7.33 -24.49 17.90
CA PRO A 360 7.68 -23.52 18.93
C PRO A 360 6.47 -22.62 19.25
N SER A 361 6.45 -22.08 20.46
CA SER A 361 5.64 -20.89 20.76
C SER A 361 6.21 -19.66 20.05
N TRP A 362 5.42 -18.59 20.01
CA TRP A 362 5.90 -17.31 19.51
C TRP A 362 7.10 -16.79 20.33
N GLU A 363 7.08 -16.99 21.64
CA GLU A 363 8.16 -16.62 22.55
C GLU A 363 9.44 -17.42 22.28
N GLN A 364 9.36 -18.71 21.97
CA GLN A 364 10.54 -19.51 21.60
C GLN A 364 11.14 -19.07 20.25
N LEU A 365 10.38 -18.35 19.41
CA LEU A 365 10.82 -17.86 18.10
C LEU A 365 11.31 -16.42 18.10
N MET A 366 11.03 -15.62 19.13
CA MET A 366 11.32 -14.18 19.16
C MET A 366 12.33 -13.87 20.24
#